data_AF-A0A0C9YER4-F1
#
_entry.id   AF-A0A0C9YER4-F1
#
_cell.length_a   1.000
_cell.length_b   1.000
_cell.length_c   1.000
_cell.angle_alpha   90.00
_cell.angle_beta   90.00
_cell.angle_gamma   90.00
#
_symmetry.space_group_name_H-M   'P 1'
#
loop_
_entity.id
_entity.type
_entity.pdbx_description
1 polymer ?
#
loop_
_entity_poly.entity_id
_entity_poly.type
_entity_poly.pdbx_seq_one_letter_code
_entity_poly.pdbx_strand_id
1 'polypeptide(L)'
;MSLVHLVPVNTTIQASKLTWVFIQEIMRLHGLPDMIVSDHDVKFTSQFWSFHPQMDGASKQVIQNISQILQGLVSPDQQDWAGKLPMVKFAINSSISSSMEFALFELMYGYLP
;
A
#
# COMPACT_ATOMS: atom_id res chain seq x y z
N MET A 1 -11.74 -3.34 5.38
CA MET A 1 -11.95 -2.99 3.95
C MET A 1 -10.85 -2.00 3.62
N SER A 2 -9.80 -2.44 2.91
CA SER A 2 -8.53 -1.71 2.89
C SER A 2 -8.05 -1.53 1.46
N LEU A 3 -8.10 -0.30 0.96
CA LEU A 3 -7.54 0.08 -0.34
C LEU A 3 -6.03 -0.03 -0.27
N VAL A 4 -5.45 -0.71 -1.26
CA VAL A 4 -4.00 -0.89 -1.32
C VAL A 4 -3.40 0.28 -2.09
N HIS A 5 -2.42 0.94 -1.47
CA HIS A 5 -1.55 1.91 -2.12
C HIS A 5 -0.13 1.35 -2.21
N LEU A 6 0.40 1.23 -3.42
CA LEU A 6 1.79 0.89 -3.67
C LEU A 6 2.50 2.15 -4.14
N VAL A 7 3.48 2.61 -3.37
CA VAL A 7 4.25 3.83 -3.66
C VAL A 7 5.74 3.47 -3.65
N PRO A 8 6.45 3.63 -4.77
CA PRO A 8 7.88 3.36 -4.80
C PRO A 8 8.63 4.44 -4.03
N VAL A 9 9.50 4.04 -3.11
CA VAL A 9 10.38 4.94 -2.35
C VAL A 9 11.81 4.41 -2.34
N ASN A 10 12.78 5.30 -2.17
CA ASN A 10 14.17 4.89 -1.99
C ASN A 10 14.35 4.28 -0.59
N THR A 11 15.09 3.18 -0.48
CA THR A 11 15.38 2.52 0.81
C THR A 11 16.11 3.43 1.80
N THR A 12 16.85 4.43 1.31
CA THR A 12 17.58 5.43 2.10
C THR A 12 16.77 6.72 2.38
N ILE A 13 15.47 6.74 2.05
CA ILE A 13 14.61 7.90 2.28
C ILE A 13 14.61 8.30 3.77
N GLN A 14 14.74 9.59 4.03
CA GLN A 14 14.62 10.14 5.39
C GLN A 14 13.16 10.14 5.84
N ALA A 15 12.92 9.98 7.14
CA ALA A 15 11.57 9.96 7.72
C ALA A 15 10.72 11.18 7.33
N SER A 16 11.30 12.39 7.35
CA SER A 16 10.60 13.63 6.96
C SER A 16 10.13 13.63 5.50
N LYS A 17 10.93 13.09 4.59
CA LYS A 17 10.55 12.93 3.18
C LYS A 17 9.48 11.86 3.01
N LEU A 18 9.57 10.77 3.77
CA LEU A 18 8.56 9.71 3.77
C LEU A 18 7.20 10.23 4.26
N THR A 19 7.18 11.08 5.30
CA THR A 19 5.98 11.79 5.76
C THR A 19 5.35 12.61 4.64
N TRP A 20 6.15 13.33 3.84
CA TRP A 20 5.61 14.10 2.73
C TRP A 20 5.00 13.23 1.63
N VAL A 21 5.67 12.11 1.30
CA VAL A 21 5.12 11.12 0.36
C VAL A 21 3.78 10.59 0.87
N PHE A 22 3.68 10.27 2.15
CA PHE A 22 2.42 9.81 2.76
C PHE A 22 1.31 10.86 2.67
N ILE A 23 1.62 12.13 2.93
CA ILE A 23 0.65 13.23 2.78
C ILE A 23 0.14 13.31 1.34
N GLN A 24 1.04 13.27 0.36
CA GLN A 24 0.68 13.43 -1.06
C GLN A 24 -0.09 12.24 -1.64
N GLU A 25 0.30 11.03 -1.27
CA GLU A 25 -0.20 9.80 -1.89
C GLU A 25 -1.38 9.17 -1.14
N ILE A 26 -1.49 9.41 0.17
CA ILE A 26 -2.51 8.81 1.02
C ILE A 26 -3.44 9.87 1.60
N MET A 27 -2.92 10.83 2.38
CA MET A 27 -3.80 11.78 3.08
C MET A 27 -4.55 12.72 2.15
N ARG A 28 -3.95 13.09 1.02
CA ARG A 28 -4.63 13.89 -0.02
C ARG A 28 -5.90 13.21 -0.53
N LEU A 29 -5.94 11.88 -0.54
CA LEU A 29 -7.05 11.10 -1.08
C LEU A 29 -8.05 10.67 0.01
N HIS A 30 -7.57 10.36 1.21
CA HIS A 30 -8.38 9.73 2.26
C HIS A 30 -8.52 10.56 3.54
N GLY A 31 -7.82 11.70 3.63
CA GLY A 31 -7.73 12.49 4.86
C GLY A 31 -6.72 11.94 5.86
N LEU A 32 -6.74 12.51 7.07
CA LEU A 32 -5.90 12.08 8.19
C LEU A 32 -6.42 10.74 8.74
N PRO A 33 -5.59 9.70 8.83
CA PRO A 33 -5.99 8.47 9.49
C PRO A 33 -6.04 8.65 11.01
N ASP A 34 -7.01 8.01 11.66
CA ASP A 34 -7.13 8.02 13.13
C ASP A 34 -6.00 7.22 13.81
N MET A 35 -5.46 6.20 13.12
CA MET A 35 -4.40 5.33 13.65
C MET A 35 -3.53 4.79 12.51
N ILE A 36 -2.23 4.61 12.78
CA ILE A 36 -1.28 4.04 11.84
C ILE A 36 -0.60 2.83 12.47
N VAL A 37 -0.67 1.72 11.75
CA VAL A 37 -0.07 0.44 12.13
C VAL A 37 1.13 0.19 11.23
N SER A 38 2.32 0.00 11.81
CA SER A 38 3.57 -0.20 11.08
C SER A 38 4.40 -1.33 11.69
N ASP A 39 5.40 -1.79 10.95
CA ASP A 39 6.29 -2.91 11.26
C ASP A 39 7.57 -2.55 12.03
N HIS A 40 7.54 -1.49 12.85
CA HIS A 40 8.67 -0.99 13.65
C HIS A 40 9.88 -0.44 12.87
N ASP A 41 9.79 -0.18 11.56
CA ASP A 41 10.87 0.55 10.87
C ASP A 41 11.01 1.97 11.46
N VAL A 42 12.25 2.38 11.76
CA VAL A 42 12.62 3.66 12.38
C VAL A 42 12.15 4.90 11.60
N LYS A 43 11.82 4.76 10.32
CA LYS A 43 11.22 5.84 9.52
C LYS A 43 9.77 6.10 9.93
N PHE A 44 9.12 5.07 10.47
CA PHE A 44 7.83 5.08 11.13
C PHE A 44 8.03 5.02 12.64
N THR A 45 8.89 5.88 13.21
CA THR A 45 8.91 6.17 14.66
C THR A 45 9.00 7.67 14.97
N SER A 46 8.94 8.54 13.95
CA SER A 46 8.95 9.99 14.15
C SER A 46 7.68 10.50 14.84
N GLN A 47 7.77 11.64 15.55
CA GLN A 47 6.64 12.30 16.23
C GLN A 47 5.37 12.49 15.38
N PHE A 48 5.50 12.49 14.05
CA PHE A 48 4.38 12.62 13.13
C PHE A 48 3.35 11.49 13.26
N TRP A 49 3.76 10.26 13.59
CA TRP A 49 2.81 9.15 13.57
C TRP A 49 2.39 8.69 14.97
N SER A 50 1.10 8.45 15.13
CA SER A 50 0.52 7.76 16.28
C SER A 50 0.56 6.24 16.03
N PHE A 51 1.41 5.53 16.76
CA PHE A 51 1.73 4.12 16.49
C PHE A 51 0.99 3.13 17.38
N HIS A 52 0.42 2.10 16.76
CA HIS A 52 0.11 0.84 17.45
C HIS A 52 1.00 -0.28 16.88
N PRO A 53 1.85 -0.93 17.70
CA PRO A 53 2.80 -1.94 17.25
C PRO A 53 2.11 -3.30 17.05
N GLN A 54 1.35 -3.48 15.97
CA GLN A 54 0.89 -4.81 15.58
C GLN A 54 0.45 -4.90 14.12
N MET A 55 1.32 -5.40 13.23
CA MET A 55 0.89 -5.77 11.88
C MET A 55 -0.15 -6.90 11.97
N ASP A 56 -1.37 -6.63 11.52
CA ASP A 56 -2.46 -7.60 11.53
C ASP A 56 -2.25 -8.71 10.47
N GLY A 57 -2.92 -9.85 10.67
CA GLY A 57 -2.79 -11.00 9.74
C GLY A 57 -3.27 -10.68 8.33
N ALA A 58 -4.24 -9.76 8.21
CA ALA A 58 -4.77 -9.30 6.92
C ALA A 58 -3.71 -8.55 6.11
N SER A 59 -2.98 -7.62 6.71
CA SER A 59 -1.91 -6.88 6.03
C SER A 59 -0.77 -7.80 5.59
N LYS A 60 -0.39 -8.78 6.42
CA LYS A 60 0.61 -9.80 6.05
C LYS A 60 0.23 -10.59 4.81
N GLN A 61 -1.03 -11.04 4.76
CA GLN A 61 -1.55 -11.79 3.62
C GLN A 61 -1.54 -10.94 2.34
N VAL A 62 -1.93 -9.66 2.43
CA VAL A 62 -1.90 -8.73 1.31
C VAL A 62 -0.47 -8.48 0.81
N ILE A 63 0.49 -8.24 1.72
CA ILE A 63 1.91 -8.04 1.38
C ILE A 63 2.49 -9.26 0.66
N GLN A 64 2.14 -10.47 1.13
CA GLN A 64 2.58 -11.71 0.50
C GLN A 64 1.99 -11.86 -0.91
N ASN A 65 0.70 -11.57 -1.10
CA ASN A 65 0.05 -11.60 -2.40
C ASN A 65 0.69 -10.61 -3.39
N ILE A 66 0.93 -9.36 -2.95
CA ILE A 66 1.64 -8.34 -3.76
C ILE A 66 3.01 -8.86 -4.20
N SER A 67 3.76 -9.48 -3.29
CA SER A 67 5.10 -10.01 -3.58
C SER A 67 5.05 -11.11 -4.64
N GLN A 68 4.06 -12.00 -4.58
CA GLN A 68 3.87 -13.04 -5.59
C GLN A 68 3.52 -12.48 -6.96
N ILE A 69 2.62 -11.49 -7.01
CA ILE A 69 2.26 -10.82 -8.28
C ILE A 69 3.48 -10.12 -8.89
N LEU A 70 4.27 -9.41 -8.08
CA LEU A 70 5.48 -8.74 -8.56
C LEU A 70 6.52 -9.72 -9.10
N GLN A 71 6.73 -10.85 -8.41
CA GLN A 71 7.67 -11.89 -8.88
C GLN A 71 7.33 -12.43 -10.27
N GLY A 72 6.06 -12.47 -10.65
CA GLY A 72 5.63 -12.90 -11.99
C GLY A 72 5.70 -11.83 -13.07
N LEU A 73 5.72 -10.54 -12.70
CA LEU A 73 5.63 -9.42 -13.64
C LEU A 73 6.95 -8.68 -13.87
N VAL A 74 7.86 -8.76 -12.90
CA VAL A 74 9.14 -8.05 -12.92
C VAL A 74 10.12 -8.80 -13.80
N SER A 75 10.84 -8.05 -14.64
CA SER A 75 11.86 -8.59 -15.52
C SER A 75 13.01 -9.22 -14.72
N PRO A 76 13.76 -10.19 -15.26
CA PRO A 76 14.85 -10.84 -14.53
C PRO A 76 15.94 -9.89 -14.01
N ASP A 77 16.12 -8.72 -14.66
CA ASP A 77 17.06 -7.67 -14.24
C ASP A 77 16.54 -6.81 -13.07
N GLN A 78 15.28 -6.98 -12.69
CA GLN A 78 14.57 -6.29 -11.62
C GLN A 78 14.59 -4.76 -11.73
N GLN A 79 14.76 -4.19 -12.92
CA GLN A 79 14.81 -2.72 -13.09
C GLN A 79 13.45 -2.08 -13.35
N ASP A 80 12.44 -2.87 -13.74
CA ASP A 80 11.13 -2.37 -14.18
C ASP A 80 10.03 -2.44 -13.10
N TRP A 81 10.33 -2.96 -11.91
CA TRP A 81 9.33 -3.21 -10.86
C TRP A 81 8.52 -1.96 -10.47
N ALA A 82 9.18 -0.81 -10.36
CA ALA A 82 8.52 0.44 -9.99
C ALA A 82 7.46 0.84 -11.05
N GLY A 83 7.74 0.56 -12.32
CA GLY A 83 6.81 0.78 -13.42
C GLY A 83 5.63 -0.20 -13.44
N LYS A 84 5.74 -1.37 -12.79
CA LYS A 84 4.64 -2.35 -12.67
C LYS A 84 3.68 -2.02 -11.54
N LEU A 85 4.10 -1.25 -10.53
CA LEU A 85 3.30 -0.96 -9.34
C LEU A 85 1.89 -0.40 -9.64
N PRO A 86 1.69 0.53 -10.60
CA PRO A 86 0.35 1.02 -10.92
C PRO A 86 -0.59 -0.10 -11.40
N MET A 87 -0.08 -1.02 -12.23
CA MET A 87 -0.86 -2.15 -12.73
C MET A 87 -1.17 -3.15 -11.61
N VAL A 88 -0.20 -3.44 -10.73
CA VAL A 88 -0.41 -4.33 -9.58
C VAL A 88 -1.43 -3.74 -8.60
N LYS A 89 -1.31 -2.44 -8.30
CA LYS A 89 -2.27 -1.71 -7.47
C LYS A 89 -3.68 -1.77 -8.06
N PHE A 90 -3.80 -1.55 -9.37
CA PHE A 90 -5.09 -1.64 -10.06
C PHE A 90 -5.67 -3.05 -9.96
N ALA A 91 -4.89 -4.07 -10.35
CA ALA A 91 -5.35 -5.46 -10.32
C ALA A 91 -5.83 -5.91 -8.92
N ILE A 92 -5.11 -5.52 -7.86
CA ILE A 92 -5.50 -5.84 -6.49
C ILE A 92 -6.80 -5.15 -6.10
N ASN A 93 -6.92 -3.84 -6.35
CA ASN A 93 -8.10 -3.08 -5.97
C ASN A 93 -9.33 -3.39 -6.86
N SER A 94 -9.13 -3.93 -8.06
CA SER A 94 -10.18 -4.42 -8.96
C SER A 94 -10.55 -5.88 -8.71
N SER A 95 -9.77 -6.62 -7.90
CA SER A 95 -10.07 -8.02 -7.59
C SER A 95 -11.13 -8.15 -6.50
N ILE A 96 -12.06 -9.09 -6.69
CA ILE A 96 -13.00 -9.50 -5.66
C ILE A 96 -12.25 -10.45 -4.72
N SER A 97 -12.08 -10.05 -3.46
CA SER A 97 -11.44 -10.92 -2.47
C SER A 97 -12.41 -12.01 -2.00
N SER A 98 -11.91 -13.15 -1.52
CA SER A 98 -12.76 -14.29 -1.12
C SER A 98 -13.70 -14.00 0.05
N SER A 99 -13.49 -12.90 0.78
CA SER A 99 -14.35 -12.40 1.85
C SER A 99 -15.27 -11.24 1.43
N MET A 100 -15.27 -10.87 0.14
CA MET A 100 -16.06 -9.78 -0.42
C MET A 100 -16.93 -10.23 -1.59
N GLU A 101 -18.07 -9.56 -1.73
CA GLU A 101 -19.00 -9.77 -2.85
C GLU A 101 -18.70 -8.82 -4.03
N PHE A 102 -17.98 -7.72 -3.78
CA PHE A 102 -17.67 -6.66 -4.74
C PHE A 102 -16.19 -6.33 -4.80
N ALA A 103 -15.74 -5.77 -5.93
CA ALA A 103 -14.39 -5.27 -6.07
C ALA A 103 -14.19 -4.00 -5.21
N LEU A 104 -12.95 -3.73 -4.82
CA LEU A 104 -12.68 -2.62 -3.91
C LEU A 104 -12.94 -1.25 -4.55
N PHE A 105 -12.67 -1.09 -5.85
CA PHE A 105 -13.04 0.11 -6.61
C PHE A 105 -14.55 0.34 -6.63
N GLU A 106 -15.33 -0.72 -6.84
CA GLU A 106 -16.79 -0.68 -6.83
C GLU A 106 -17.33 -0.20 -5.48
N LEU A 107 -16.77 -0.71 -4.38
CA LEU A 107 -17.23 -0.32 -3.06
C LEU A 107 -16.80 1.11 -2.66
N MET A 108 -15.65 1.59 -3.15
CA MET A 108 -15.12 2.93 -2.81
C MET A 108 -15.68 4.04 -3.69
N TYR A 109 -15.88 3.77 -4.98
CA TYR A 109 -16.25 4.78 -5.97
C TYR A 109 -17.60 4.51 -6.63
N GLY A 110 -18.22 3.36 -6.37
CA GLY A 110 -19.50 2.96 -6.96
C GLY A 110 -19.40 2.32 -8.36
N TYR A 111 -18.19 2.14 -8.90
CA TYR A 111 -17.96 1.52 -10.20
C TYR A 111 -16.54 0.93 -10.34
N LEU A 112 -16.35 0.02 -11.30
CA LEU A 112 -15.04 -0.47 -11.74
C LEU A 112 -14.50 0.44 -12.87
N PRO A 113 -13.40 1.16 -12.66
CA PRO A 113 -12.75 1.97 -13.70
C PRO A 113 -12.00 1.13 -14.75
#